data_AF-A0A084II61-F1
#
_entry.id   AF-A0A084II61-F1
#
_cell.length_a   1.000
_cell.length_b   1.000
_cell.length_c   1.000
_cell.angle_alpha   90.00
_cell.angle_beta   90.00
_cell.angle_gamma   90.00
#
_symmetry.space_group_name_H-M   'P 1'
#
loop_
_entity.id
_entity.type
_entity.pdbx_description
1 polymer ?
#
loop_
_entity_poly.entity_id
_entity_poly.type
_entity_poly.pdbx_seq_one_letter_code
_entity_poly.pdbx_strand_id
1 'polypeptide(L)'
;MHNRVGVATVLTVWGFALLLVSAWASIALASEADDVAAFRDFQLDSHYLHRWMAVKREATAKGVRMQVLPLQSGGSAASGNDSLSALTAHLDAEPGVHAILAHHGMTARDFVLGSLVLVTARMALYPGAGGDAQAGVSRHNLDFVRAHKAEVDRFIQQDMRAQAAMNH
;
A
#
# COMPACT_ATOMS: atom_id res chain seq x y z
N MET A 1 25.33 -67.40 34.93
CA MET A 1 26.40 -66.72 35.68
C MET A 1 26.85 -65.55 34.82
N HIS A 2 26.51 -64.32 35.22
CA HIS A 2 27.44 -63.31 35.77
C HIS A 2 28.22 -62.57 34.67
N ASN A 3 27.89 -61.30 34.37
CA ASN A 3 28.41 -60.06 35.01
C ASN A 3 29.82 -59.68 34.45
N ARG A 4 30.23 -58.42 34.22
CA ARG A 4 29.63 -57.07 34.47
C ARG A 4 30.56 -55.97 33.89
N VAL A 5 30.03 -54.78 33.57
CA VAL A 5 30.74 -53.44 33.52
C VAL A 5 31.93 -53.33 32.53
N GLY A 6 32.29 -52.21 31.88
CA GLY A 6 31.82 -50.82 31.76
C GLY A 6 32.53 -50.21 30.53
N VAL A 7 32.95 -48.94 30.41
CA VAL A 7 32.84 -47.69 31.20
C VAL A 7 32.72 -46.51 30.19
N ALA A 8 32.44 -45.29 30.66
CA ALA A 8 32.24 -44.07 29.87
C ALA A 8 33.45 -43.53 29.07
N THR A 9 33.16 -42.82 27.97
CA THR A 9 33.83 -41.55 27.63
C THR A 9 32.77 -40.48 27.37
N VAL A 10 32.72 -39.48 28.25
CA VAL A 10 31.85 -38.29 28.12
C VAL A 10 32.51 -37.31 27.17
N LEU A 11 31.78 -36.83 26.16
CA LEU A 11 32.19 -35.67 25.35
C LEU A 11 31.16 -34.56 25.50
N THR A 12 31.54 -33.57 26.31
CA THR A 12 30.70 -32.48 26.79
C THR A 12 30.51 -31.42 25.70
N VAL A 13 29.34 -31.37 25.06
CA VAL A 13 28.97 -30.24 24.20
C VAL A 13 28.47 -29.10 25.09
N TRP A 14 29.38 -28.17 25.40
CA TRP A 14 29.06 -26.94 26.12
C TRP A 14 28.28 -25.97 25.24
N GLY A 15 27.13 -25.54 25.73
CA GLY A 15 26.60 -24.17 25.64
C GLY A 15 26.52 -23.49 24.28
N PHE A 16 25.33 -23.51 23.67
CA PHE A 16 24.80 -22.37 22.90
C PHE A 16 23.27 -22.34 22.99
N ALA A 17 22.76 -22.05 24.19
CA ALA A 17 21.33 -22.01 24.51
C ALA A 17 20.98 -20.74 25.30
N LEU A 18 21.14 -19.57 24.67
CA LEU A 18 20.52 -18.29 25.04
C LEU A 18 20.75 -17.30 23.88
N LEU A 19 19.74 -16.48 23.53
CA LEU A 19 19.68 -15.40 22.50
C LEU A 19 18.74 -15.66 21.29
N LEU A 20 17.43 -15.83 21.53
CA LEU A 20 16.39 -15.79 20.49
C LEU A 20 15.13 -14.99 20.89
N VAL A 21 15.27 -13.95 21.73
CA VAL A 21 14.13 -13.10 22.17
C VAL A 21 14.49 -11.61 22.13
N SER A 22 14.71 -11.05 20.94
CA SER A 22 14.87 -9.58 20.76
C SER A 22 14.49 -9.02 19.38
N ALA A 23 14.27 -9.85 18.35
CA ALA A 23 14.18 -9.36 16.96
C ALA A 23 12.82 -8.73 16.54
N TRP A 24 11.76 -8.90 17.34
CA TRP A 24 10.38 -8.59 16.91
C TRP A 24 10.01 -7.10 16.99
N ALA A 25 10.74 -6.29 17.76
CA ALA A 25 10.45 -4.86 17.91
C ALA A 25 10.97 -3.98 16.76
N SER A 26 11.96 -4.45 15.99
CA SER A 26 12.59 -3.66 14.92
C SER A 26 11.79 -3.59 13.62
N ILE A 27 10.77 -4.45 13.47
CA ILE A 27 10.02 -4.60 12.21
C ILE A 27 9.04 -3.44 11.98
N ALA A 28 8.44 -2.90 13.05
CA ALA A 28 7.39 -1.87 12.95
C ALA A 28 7.93 -0.48 12.57
N LEU A 29 9.08 -0.05 13.12
CA LEU A 29 9.66 1.27 12.78
C LEU A 29 10.30 1.30 11.38
N ALA A 30 10.78 0.15 10.89
CA ALA A 30 11.31 0.06 9.52
C ALA A 30 10.19 0.29 8.49
N SER A 31 9.01 -0.33 8.67
CA SER A 31 7.91 -0.21 7.72
C SER A 31 7.39 1.22 7.53
N GLU A 32 7.37 2.06 8.57
CA GLU A 32 6.90 3.44 8.45
C GLU A 32 7.87 4.31 7.63
N ALA A 33 9.17 4.19 7.89
CA ALA A 33 10.19 4.91 7.14
C ALA A 33 10.24 4.46 5.66
N ASP A 34 10.09 3.16 5.40
CA ASP A 34 10.01 2.59 4.05
C ASP A 34 8.73 3.02 3.31
N ASP A 35 7.58 3.09 4.00
CA ASP A 35 6.32 3.54 3.41
C ASP A 35 6.36 5.05 3.07
N VAL A 36 6.96 5.89 3.93
CA VAL A 36 7.21 7.32 3.65
C VAL A 36 8.18 7.51 2.49
N ALA A 37 9.26 6.72 2.42
CA ALA A 37 10.19 6.74 1.29
C ALA A 37 9.50 6.33 -0.01
N ALA A 38 8.73 5.24 0.01
CA ALA A 38 7.95 4.77 -1.14
C ALA A 38 6.98 5.84 -1.65
N PHE A 39 6.27 6.55 -0.76
CA PHE A 39 5.35 7.62 -1.15
C PHE A 39 6.06 8.83 -1.79
N ARG A 40 7.21 9.23 -1.24
CA ARG A 40 8.03 10.33 -1.78
C ARG A 40 8.62 10.00 -3.16
N ASP A 41 9.11 8.77 -3.31
CA ASP A 41 9.90 8.34 -4.48
C ASP A 41 9.01 7.82 -5.62
N PHE A 42 7.74 7.52 -5.34
CA PHE A 42 6.76 7.13 -6.36
C PHE A 42 6.49 8.29 -7.34
N GLN A 43 6.66 8.02 -8.64
CA GLN A 43 6.41 8.98 -9.71
C GLN A 43 5.19 8.55 -10.52
N LEU A 44 4.22 9.46 -10.64
CA LEU A 44 3.09 9.29 -11.54
C LEU A 44 3.55 9.48 -12.99
N ASP A 45 3.11 8.58 -13.86
CA ASP A 45 3.25 8.69 -15.31
C ASP A 45 1.95 8.23 -16.02
N SER A 46 1.89 8.44 -17.33
CA SER A 46 0.71 8.09 -18.13
C SER A 46 0.46 6.58 -18.22
N HIS A 47 1.50 5.73 -18.09
CA HIS A 47 1.32 4.28 -18.04
C HIS A 47 0.67 3.84 -16.72
N TYR A 48 1.12 4.39 -15.59
CA TYR A 48 0.46 4.17 -14.30
C TYR A 48 -0.99 4.65 -14.34
N LEU A 49 -1.24 5.88 -14.81
CA LEU A 49 -2.58 6.45 -14.87
C LEU A 49 -3.54 5.58 -15.70
N HIS A 50 -3.15 5.19 -16.91
CA HIS A 50 -3.99 4.35 -17.78
C HIS A 50 -4.24 2.96 -17.17
N ARG A 51 -3.24 2.33 -16.53
CA ARG A 51 -3.40 1.03 -15.85
C ARG A 51 -4.31 1.13 -14.64
N TRP A 52 -4.14 2.15 -13.80
CA TRP A 52 -5.01 2.44 -12.66
C TRP A 52 -6.48 2.62 -13.09
N MET A 53 -6.72 3.37 -14.18
CA MET A 53 -8.06 3.50 -14.74
C MET A 53 -8.59 2.18 -15.33
N ALA A 54 -7.75 1.36 -15.95
CA ALA A 54 -8.13 0.07 -16.51
C ALA A 54 -8.54 -0.95 -15.43
N VAL A 55 -7.72 -1.07 -14.38
CA VAL A 55 -8.02 -1.84 -13.16
C VAL A 55 -9.39 -1.47 -12.61
N LYS A 56 -9.65 -0.18 -12.40
CA LYS A 56 -10.93 0.28 -11.81
C LYS A 56 -12.13 0.03 -12.74
N ARG A 57 -12.00 0.20 -14.06
CA ARG A 57 -13.06 -0.17 -15.02
C ARG A 57 -13.36 -1.67 -14.98
N GLU A 58 -12.32 -2.51 -14.93
CA GLU A 58 -12.50 -3.97 -14.87
C GLU A 58 -13.10 -4.41 -13.53
N ALA A 59 -12.73 -3.77 -12.43
CA ALA A 59 -13.34 -3.96 -11.12
C ALA A 59 -14.85 -3.71 -11.17
N THR A 60 -15.27 -2.53 -11.65
CA THR A 60 -16.68 -2.19 -11.87
C THR A 60 -17.38 -3.22 -12.76
N ALA A 61 -16.78 -3.58 -13.90
CA ALA A 61 -17.37 -4.53 -14.85
C ALA A 61 -17.55 -5.95 -14.27
N LYS A 62 -16.71 -6.34 -13.32
CA LYS A 62 -16.78 -7.63 -12.60
C LYS A 62 -17.55 -7.56 -11.27
N GLY A 63 -18.09 -6.38 -10.90
CA GLY A 63 -18.75 -6.16 -9.62
C GLY A 63 -17.81 -6.15 -8.40
N VAL A 64 -16.50 -6.12 -8.62
CA VAL A 64 -15.47 -6.12 -7.56
C VAL A 64 -15.29 -4.71 -7.01
N ARG A 65 -15.31 -4.57 -5.69
CA ARG A 65 -15.14 -3.28 -5.00
C ARG A 65 -13.64 -3.03 -4.77
N MET A 66 -13.11 -1.96 -5.37
CA MET A 66 -11.75 -1.48 -5.14
C MET A 66 -11.79 -0.07 -4.54
N GLN A 67 -12.01 0.00 -3.23
CA GLN A 67 -12.01 1.25 -2.48
C GLN A 67 -10.71 1.38 -1.68
N VAL A 68 -9.82 2.25 -2.15
CA VAL A 68 -8.72 2.77 -1.32
C VAL A 68 -9.30 3.96 -0.55
N LEU A 69 -10.01 3.68 0.53
CA LEU A 69 -10.45 4.74 1.45
C LEU A 69 -9.23 5.27 2.20
N PRO A 70 -8.93 6.57 2.20
CA PRO A 70 -8.17 7.16 3.29
C PRO A 70 -9.05 7.12 4.54
N LEU A 71 -8.82 6.12 5.41
CA LEU A 71 -9.50 6.04 6.68
C LEU A 71 -9.04 7.20 7.56
N GLN A 72 -9.98 8.13 7.78
CA GLN A 72 -9.90 9.34 8.59
C GLN A 72 -9.17 10.55 7.95
N SER A 73 -9.98 11.59 7.74
CA SER A 73 -9.58 12.98 7.61
C SER A 73 -8.83 13.48 8.87
N GLY A 74 -7.66 14.12 8.70
CA GLY A 74 -7.12 14.98 9.76
C GLY A 74 -5.60 15.11 9.87
N GLY A 75 -4.81 14.26 9.20
CA GLY A 75 -3.35 14.33 9.23
C GLY A 75 -2.71 14.07 7.87
N SER A 76 -1.38 14.24 7.81
CA SER A 76 -0.55 13.92 6.63
C SER A 76 -0.82 12.51 6.11
N ALA A 77 -0.38 12.21 4.89
CA ALA A 77 -0.44 10.86 4.30
C ALA A 77 0.32 9.76 5.11
N ALA A 78 0.98 10.12 6.22
CA ALA A 78 1.62 9.25 7.20
C ALA A 78 0.95 9.28 8.60
N SER A 79 -0.26 9.82 8.74
CA SER A 79 -0.93 10.02 10.05
C SER A 79 -2.36 9.48 10.10
N GLY A 80 -2.87 8.88 9.02
CA GLY A 80 -3.97 7.93 9.13
C GLY A 80 -3.45 6.63 9.74
N ASN A 81 -4.17 6.04 10.71
CA ASN A 81 -3.65 4.94 11.55
C ASN A 81 -3.37 3.62 10.81
N ASP A 82 -3.67 3.52 9.52
CA ASP A 82 -3.43 2.34 8.68
C ASP A 82 -2.19 2.54 7.80
N SER A 83 -1.16 1.72 8.04
CA SER A 83 0.06 1.70 7.23
C SER A 83 -0.24 1.31 5.77
N LEU A 84 0.67 1.63 4.83
CA LEU A 84 0.54 1.19 3.43
C LEU A 84 0.39 -0.34 3.34
N SER A 85 1.06 -1.05 4.25
CA SER A 85 0.96 -2.51 4.39
C SER A 85 -0.45 -2.97 4.82
N ALA A 86 -1.11 -2.27 5.75
CA ALA A 86 -2.47 -2.58 6.17
C ALA A 86 -3.50 -2.33 5.03
N LEU A 87 -3.38 -1.18 4.35
CA LEU A 87 -4.22 -0.86 3.19
C LEU A 87 -4.01 -1.86 2.02
N THR A 88 -2.76 -2.26 1.79
CA THR A 88 -2.40 -3.29 0.80
C THR A 88 -3.03 -4.64 1.15
N ALA A 89 -2.93 -5.06 2.41
CA ALA A 89 -3.49 -6.33 2.88
C ALA A 89 -5.02 -6.36 2.82
N HIS A 90 -5.70 -5.24 3.17
CA HIS A 90 -7.14 -5.14 2.99
C HIS A 90 -7.54 -5.26 1.51
N LEU A 91 -6.83 -4.58 0.61
CA LEU A 91 -7.14 -4.62 -0.81
C LEU A 91 -6.91 -6.01 -1.43
N ASP A 92 -5.84 -6.71 -1.05
CA ASP A 92 -5.51 -8.05 -1.57
C ASP A 92 -6.44 -9.14 -0.99
N ALA A 93 -7.09 -8.88 0.15
CA ALA A 93 -8.10 -9.76 0.73
C ALA A 93 -9.46 -9.73 0.00
N GLU A 94 -9.73 -8.73 -0.83
CA GLU A 94 -10.99 -8.61 -1.59
C GLU A 94 -11.07 -9.63 -2.75
N PRO A 95 -12.11 -10.50 -2.81
CA PRO A 95 -12.21 -11.54 -3.82
C PRO A 95 -12.12 -11.02 -5.26
N GLY A 96 -11.16 -11.57 -6.01
CA GLY A 96 -10.94 -11.23 -7.43
C GLY A 96 -10.07 -9.99 -7.68
N VAL A 97 -9.73 -9.20 -6.65
CA VAL A 97 -8.87 -8.02 -6.81
C VAL A 97 -7.47 -8.41 -7.31
N HIS A 98 -6.85 -9.42 -6.69
CA HIS A 98 -5.54 -9.92 -7.09
C HIS A 98 -5.46 -10.29 -8.58
N ALA A 99 -6.49 -10.97 -9.11
CA ALA A 99 -6.55 -11.39 -10.51
C ALA A 99 -6.68 -10.20 -11.47
N ILE A 100 -7.44 -9.16 -11.10
CA ILE A 100 -7.58 -7.94 -11.92
C ILE A 100 -6.28 -7.13 -11.89
N LEU A 101 -5.66 -6.96 -10.72
CA LEU A 101 -4.39 -6.25 -10.58
C LEU A 101 -3.27 -6.93 -11.40
N ALA A 102 -3.15 -8.25 -11.28
CA ALA A 102 -2.20 -9.05 -12.06
C ALA A 102 -2.45 -8.95 -13.57
N HIS A 103 -3.71 -8.92 -14.02
CA HIS A 103 -4.07 -8.75 -15.44
C HIS A 103 -3.55 -7.41 -16.03
N HIS A 104 -3.49 -6.35 -15.21
CA HIS A 104 -2.90 -5.06 -15.61
C HIS A 104 -1.42 -4.91 -15.19
N GLY A 105 -0.77 -5.99 -14.72
CA GLY A 105 0.63 -5.96 -14.30
C GLY A 105 0.91 -5.03 -13.12
N MET A 106 -0.05 -4.91 -12.19
CA MET A 106 0.07 -4.13 -10.95
C MET A 106 0.02 -5.07 -9.74
N THR A 107 0.73 -4.71 -8.66
CA THR A 107 0.49 -5.31 -7.34
C THR A 107 -0.54 -4.50 -6.56
N ALA A 108 -1.09 -5.08 -5.47
CA ALA A 108 -1.92 -4.34 -4.53
C ALA A 108 -1.16 -3.14 -3.92
N ARG A 109 0.15 -3.29 -3.65
CA ARG A 109 1.00 -2.21 -3.12
C ARG A 109 1.12 -1.07 -4.13
N ASP A 110 1.38 -1.36 -5.42
CA ASP A 110 1.47 -0.33 -6.47
C ASP A 110 0.15 0.43 -6.63
N PHE A 111 -0.97 -0.30 -6.58
CA PHE A 111 -2.30 0.29 -6.73
C PHE A 111 -2.66 1.20 -5.55
N VAL A 112 -2.43 0.76 -4.31
CA VAL A 112 -2.66 1.60 -3.12
C VAL A 112 -1.73 2.81 -3.14
N LEU A 113 -0.42 2.60 -3.28
CA LEU A 113 0.59 3.65 -3.23
C LEU A 113 0.32 4.75 -4.25
N GLY A 114 0.19 4.38 -5.53
CA GLY A 114 -0.09 5.35 -6.58
C GLY A 114 -1.50 5.93 -6.52
N SER A 115 -2.49 5.24 -5.94
CA SER A 115 -3.81 5.83 -5.65
C SER A 115 -3.71 6.94 -4.61
N LEU A 116 -2.98 6.70 -3.52
CA LEU A 116 -2.76 7.70 -2.46
C LEU A 116 -1.99 8.91 -3.01
N VAL A 117 -0.93 8.69 -3.79
CA VAL A 117 -0.15 9.76 -4.45
C VAL A 117 -1.01 10.54 -5.46
N LEU A 118 -1.83 9.88 -6.27
CA LEU A 118 -2.74 10.53 -7.23
C LEU A 118 -3.82 11.38 -6.52
N VAL A 119 -4.42 10.86 -5.45
CA VAL A 119 -5.46 11.56 -4.69
C VAL A 119 -4.87 12.74 -3.92
N THR A 120 -3.75 12.58 -3.22
CA THR A 120 -3.09 13.67 -2.49
C THR A 120 -2.59 14.77 -3.44
N ALA A 121 -1.92 14.43 -4.55
CA ALA A 121 -1.50 15.41 -5.55
C ALA A 121 -2.69 16.15 -6.18
N ARG A 122 -3.83 15.48 -6.38
CA ARG A 122 -5.08 16.13 -6.80
C ARG A 122 -5.63 17.05 -5.72
N MET A 123 -5.62 16.63 -4.46
CA MET A 123 -6.13 17.42 -3.33
C MET A 123 -5.31 18.70 -3.11
N ALA A 124 -3.99 18.61 -3.24
CA ALA A 124 -3.04 19.72 -3.15
C ALA A 124 -3.22 20.82 -4.23
N LEU A 125 -4.00 20.54 -5.29
CA LEU A 125 -4.31 21.47 -6.38
C LEU A 125 -5.69 22.15 -6.22
N TYR A 126 -6.47 21.87 -5.17
CA TYR A 126 -7.74 22.58 -4.94
C TYR A 126 -7.53 23.97 -4.31
N PRO A 127 -8.36 24.97 -4.67
CA PRO A 127 -8.36 26.26 -3.98
C PRO A 127 -8.65 26.08 -2.49
N GLY A 128 -7.83 26.68 -1.63
CA GLY A 128 -7.93 26.53 -0.17
C GLY A 128 -7.14 25.34 0.41
N ALA A 129 -6.46 24.54 -0.41
CA ALA A 129 -5.44 23.62 0.08
C ALA A 129 -4.30 24.42 0.73
N GLY A 130 -4.07 24.21 2.03
CA GLY A 130 -2.96 24.83 2.77
C GLY A 130 -1.60 24.26 2.38
N GLY A 131 -0.51 24.88 2.86
CA GLY A 131 0.86 24.39 2.60
C GLY A 131 1.07 22.93 2.99
N ASP A 132 0.43 22.49 4.07
CA ASP A 132 0.49 21.11 4.58
C ASP A 132 -0.11 20.08 3.60
N ALA A 133 -1.04 20.49 2.73
CA ALA A 133 -1.58 19.60 1.69
C ALA A 133 -0.59 19.37 0.54
N GLN A 134 0.43 20.24 0.38
CA GLN A 134 1.56 20.05 -0.52
C GLN A 134 2.73 19.33 0.16
N ALA A 135 2.77 19.29 1.49
CA ALA A 135 3.81 18.61 2.25
C ALA A 135 3.78 17.10 1.98
N GLY A 136 4.88 16.57 1.46
CA GLY A 136 5.03 15.15 1.10
C GLY A 136 4.70 14.80 -0.36
N VAL A 137 4.06 15.70 -1.13
CA VAL A 137 3.81 15.45 -2.57
C VAL A 137 4.99 15.96 -3.40
N SER A 138 5.58 15.09 -4.24
CA SER A 138 6.66 15.52 -5.14
C SER A 138 6.17 16.52 -6.19
N ARG A 139 7.02 17.46 -6.59
CA ARG A 139 6.71 18.44 -7.64
C ARG A 139 6.35 17.76 -8.96
N HIS A 140 7.02 16.65 -9.29
CA HIS A 140 6.69 15.80 -10.44
C HIS A 140 5.23 15.34 -10.41
N ASN A 141 4.76 14.82 -9.27
CA ASN A 141 3.39 14.34 -9.11
C ASN A 141 2.37 15.49 -9.18
N LEU A 142 2.67 16.66 -8.60
CA LEU A 142 1.83 17.86 -8.73
C LEU A 142 1.73 18.36 -10.18
N ASP A 143 2.85 18.39 -10.90
CA ASP A 143 2.90 18.86 -12.29
C ASP A 143 2.21 17.85 -13.24
N PHE A 144 2.38 16.54 -13.00
CA PHE A 144 1.67 15.48 -13.71
C PHE A 144 0.15 15.56 -13.52
N VAL A 145 -0.34 15.64 -12.28
CA VAL A 145 -1.79 15.72 -12.01
C VAL A 145 -2.38 17.04 -12.51
N ARG A 146 -1.60 18.13 -12.52
CA ARG A 146 -2.04 19.39 -13.15
C ARG A 146 -2.22 19.23 -14.67
N ALA A 147 -1.29 18.55 -15.35
CA ALA A 147 -1.38 18.28 -16.79
C ALA A 147 -2.57 17.35 -17.14
N HIS A 148 -2.80 16.31 -16.34
CA HIS A 148 -3.87 15.32 -16.57
C HIS A 148 -5.20 15.65 -15.85
N LYS A 149 -5.35 16.85 -15.26
CA LYS A 149 -6.46 17.20 -14.36
C LYS A 149 -7.85 16.88 -14.91
N ALA A 150 -8.13 17.27 -16.16
CA ALA A 150 -9.44 17.06 -16.78
C ALA A 150 -9.77 15.57 -17.04
N GLU A 151 -8.73 14.74 -17.23
CA GLU A 151 -8.84 13.31 -17.42
C GLU A 151 -9.12 12.60 -16.09
N VAL A 152 -8.29 12.91 -15.08
CA VAL A 152 -8.40 12.41 -13.70
C VAL A 152 -9.75 12.77 -13.07
N ASP A 153 -10.16 14.04 -13.17
CA ASP A 153 -11.44 14.51 -12.62
C ASP A 153 -12.64 13.81 -13.28
N ARG A 154 -12.62 13.65 -14.61
CA ARG A 154 -13.69 12.96 -15.35
C ARG A 154 -13.77 11.49 -14.94
N PHE A 155 -12.64 10.80 -14.86
CA PHE A 155 -12.60 9.40 -14.49
C PHE A 155 -13.10 9.17 -13.07
N ILE A 156 -12.64 9.97 -12.09
CA ILE A 156 -13.08 9.85 -10.69
C ILE A 156 -14.60 10.10 -10.58
N GLN A 157 -15.15 11.08 -11.29
CA GLN A 157 -16.61 11.31 -11.30
C GLN A 157 -17.40 10.12 -11.91
N GLN A 158 -16.87 9.48 -12.95
CA GLN A 158 -17.48 8.30 -13.58
C GLN A 158 -17.44 7.09 -12.63
N ASP A 159 -16.27 6.81 -12.06
CA ASP A 159 -16.06 5.73 -11.10
C ASP A 159 -16.93 5.88 -9.84
N MET A 160 -16.97 7.08 -9.23
CA MET A 160 -17.84 7.33 -8.07
C MET A 160 -19.32 7.05 -8.36
N ARG A 161 -19.81 7.42 -9.55
CA ARG A 161 -21.19 7.14 -9.98
C ARG A 161 -21.43 5.65 -10.19
N ALA A 162 -20.47 4.95 -10.79
CA ALA A 162 -20.56 3.51 -11.00
C ALA A 162 -20.56 2.74 -9.68
N GLN A 163 -19.68 3.10 -8.74
CA GLN A 163 -19.65 2.50 -7.40
C GLN A 163 -20.92 2.81 -6.59
N ALA A 164 -21.49 4.01 -6.71
CA ALA A 164 -22.78 4.32 -6.09
C ALA A 164 -23.91 3.44 -6.63
N ALA A 165 -23.94 3.19 -7.95
CA ALA A 165 -24.91 2.29 -8.57
C ALA A 165 -24.75 0.81 -8.16
N MET A 166 -23.58 0.40 -7.67
CA MET A 166 -23.32 -0.96 -7.14
C MET A 166 -23.75 -1.15 -5.66
N ASN A 167 -24.31 -0.11 -5.03
CA ASN A 167 -24.78 -0.13 -3.65
C ASN A 167 -26.32 -0.02 -3.54
N HIS A 168 -27.02 -0.10 -4.66
CA HIS A 168 -28.48 -0.07 -4.80
C HIS A 168 -29.00 -1.37 -5.43
#